data_AF-G7K9L6-F1
#
_entry.id   AF-G7K9L6-F1
#
_cell.length_a   1.000
_cell.length_b   1.000
_cell.length_c   1.000
_cell.angle_alpha   90.00
_cell.angle_beta   90.00
_cell.angle_gamma   90.00
#
_symmetry.space_group_name_H-M   'P 1'
#
loop_
_entity.id
_entity.type
_entity.pdbx_description
1 polymer ?
#
loop_
_entity_poly.entity_id
_entity_poly.type
_entity_poly.pdbx_seq_one_letter_code
_entity_poly.pdbx_strand_id
1 'polypeptide(L)'
;MQDVEKIVHPKRKEAKNVEEKKPREIFTEKFTLIATLITTIMFAAAFTVPGGKNQDSGIPIFLQGKIFNVFIIADAISLFTSATSVILFIGILTGSFAENDFLKSVPLKLLFALVMLFFSVVSMMVAFCASLAMLLKGHQGVIVTAMSFASIPVIILVPLQLRLFIEIFKSTVLSK
;
A
#
# COMPACT_ATOMS: atom_id res chain seq x y z
N MET A 1 41.23 38.44 10.30
CA MET A 1 39.84 38.18 9.87
C MET A 1 39.84 38.23 8.35
N GLN A 2 39.76 37.10 7.64
CA GLN A 2 39.16 36.98 6.28
C GLN A 2 39.44 35.67 5.51
N ASP A 3 40.30 34.74 5.95
CA ASP A 3 40.74 33.64 5.04
C ASP A 3 40.57 32.20 5.53
N VAL A 4 39.51 31.85 6.28
CA VAL A 4 39.24 30.42 6.59
C VAL A 4 37.77 30.00 6.37
N GLU A 5 36.86 30.94 6.10
CA GLU A 5 35.45 30.62 5.88
C GLU A 5 35.13 30.08 4.47
N LYS A 6 36.16 29.90 3.62
CA LYS A 6 36.02 29.50 2.20
C LYS A 6 36.24 28.01 1.89
N ILE A 7 36.38 27.14 2.90
CA ILE A 7 36.67 25.72 2.67
C ILE A 7 35.42 24.82 2.84
N VAL A 8 34.30 25.33 3.34
CA VAL A 8 33.07 24.54 3.47
C VAL A 8 32.21 24.67 2.22
N HIS A 9 32.65 24.00 1.15
CA HIS A 9 31.72 23.49 0.15
C HIS A 9 31.89 21.98 0.03
N PRO A 10 31.00 21.20 0.67
CA PRO A 10 30.56 19.95 0.09
C PRO A 10 29.07 20.06 -0.27
N LYS A 11 28.86 19.99 -1.57
CA LYS A 11 27.68 19.47 -2.27
C LYS A 11 26.56 18.89 -1.38
N ARG A 12 25.34 19.31 -1.74
CA ARG A 12 24.03 18.77 -1.37
C ARG A 12 23.52 19.25 -0.02
N LYS A 13 23.04 20.50 -0.03
CA LYS A 13 21.85 20.87 0.76
C LYS A 13 20.79 19.80 0.46
N GLU A 14 20.60 18.84 1.36
CA GLU A 14 19.36 18.10 1.42
C GLU A 14 18.27 19.18 1.53
N ALA A 15 17.40 19.29 0.53
CA ALA A 15 16.28 20.22 0.55
C ALA A 15 15.33 19.75 1.67
N LYS A 16 15.62 20.17 2.90
CA LYS A 16 14.69 20.08 4.03
C LYS A 16 13.54 21.03 3.70
N ASN A 17 12.31 20.52 3.76
CA ASN A 17 11.11 21.37 3.73
C ASN A 17 11.01 22.18 5.02
N VAL A 18 10.04 23.10 5.08
CA VAL A 18 9.77 24.04 6.20
C VAL A 18 9.75 23.36 7.59
N GLU A 19 9.50 22.05 7.67
CA GLU A 19 9.45 21.24 8.90
C GLU A 19 10.73 20.43 9.22
N GLU A 20 11.87 20.70 8.59
CA GLU A 20 13.13 19.93 8.75
C GLU A 20 13.10 18.43 8.35
N LYS A 21 11.97 17.90 7.88
CA LYS A 21 11.81 16.49 7.48
C LYS A 21 12.57 16.14 6.21
N LYS A 22 13.17 14.95 6.17
CA LYS A 22 13.80 14.42 4.95
C LYS A 22 12.72 13.97 3.94
N PRO A 23 12.95 14.08 2.62
CA PRO A 23 11.97 13.68 1.60
C PRO A 23 11.42 12.24 1.77
N ARG A 24 12.27 11.33 2.26
CA ARG A 24 11.95 9.93 2.55
C ARG A 24 10.98 9.73 3.75
N GLU A 25 11.03 10.61 4.74
CA GLU A 25 10.13 10.56 5.91
C GLU A 25 8.74 11.02 5.50
N ILE A 26 8.65 12.13 4.76
CA ILE A 26 7.38 12.62 4.19
C ILE A 26 6.74 11.56 3.29
N PHE A 27 7.55 10.89 2.47
CA PHE A 27 7.09 9.77 1.66
C PHE A 27 6.52 8.65 2.55
N THR A 28 7.30 8.18 3.53
CA THR A 28 6.89 7.10 4.43
C THR A 28 5.60 7.43 5.20
N GLU A 29 5.45 8.66 5.70
CA GLU A 29 4.21 9.15 6.34
C GLU A 29 3.01 9.03 5.40
N LYS A 30 3.13 9.49 4.15
CA LYS A 30 2.04 9.40 3.16
C LYS A 30 1.64 7.95 2.86
N PHE A 31 2.60 7.06 2.67
CA PHE A 31 2.31 5.65 2.40
C PHE A 31 1.75 4.93 3.62
N THR A 32 2.17 5.31 4.84
CA THR A 32 1.56 4.84 6.10
C THR A 32 0.09 5.22 6.17
N LEU A 33 -0.24 6.47 5.83
CA LEU A 33 -1.62 6.96 5.81
C LEU A 33 -2.47 6.20 4.79
N ILE A 34 -1.95 6.00 3.57
CA ILE A 34 -2.64 5.22 2.52
C ILE A 34 -2.88 3.78 2.99
N ALA A 35 -1.87 3.12 3.56
CA ALA A 35 -1.99 1.76 4.08
C ALA A 35 -3.03 1.67 5.21
N THR A 36 -2.98 2.61 6.16
CA THR A 36 -3.94 2.67 7.28
C THR A 36 -5.37 2.86 6.77
N LEU A 37 -5.53 3.69 5.75
CA LEU A 37 -6.82 3.93 5.10
C LEU A 37 -7.34 2.65 4.42
N ILE A 38 -6.50 1.94 3.67
CA ILE A 38 -6.88 0.66 3.03
C ILE A 38 -7.32 -0.35 4.10
N THR A 39 -6.56 -0.48 5.19
CA THR A 39 -6.91 -1.37 6.29
C THR A 39 -8.29 -1.05 6.85
N THR A 40 -8.58 0.23 7.07
CA THR A 40 -9.88 0.66 7.60
C THR A 40 -11.02 0.37 6.63
N ILE A 41 -10.83 0.66 5.33
CA ILE A 41 -11.86 0.45 4.30
C ILE A 41 -12.17 -1.04 4.14
N MET A 42 -11.15 -1.90 4.08
CA MET A 42 -11.34 -3.36 3.93
C MET A 42 -11.98 -3.95 5.19
N PHE A 43 -11.58 -3.50 6.38
CA PHE A 43 -12.20 -3.96 7.61
C PHE A 43 -13.70 -3.62 7.63
N ALA A 44 -14.06 -2.40 7.22
CA ALA A 44 -15.46 -2.02 7.07
C ALA A 44 -16.15 -2.85 5.96
N ALA A 45 -15.49 -3.09 4.83
CA ALA A 45 -16.03 -3.88 3.73
C ALA A 45 -16.39 -5.31 4.16
N ALA A 46 -15.54 -5.97 4.95
CA ALA A 46 -15.78 -7.31 5.49
C ALA A 46 -17.13 -7.43 6.24
N PHE A 47 -17.53 -6.38 6.96
CA PHE A 47 -18.78 -6.36 7.75
C PHE A 47 -19.97 -5.72 7.05
N THR A 48 -19.75 -4.94 5.99
CA THR A 48 -20.80 -4.19 5.29
C THR A 48 -21.29 -4.88 4.01
N VAL A 49 -20.71 -6.02 3.64
CA VAL A 49 -21.18 -6.78 2.46
C VAL A 49 -22.64 -7.21 2.64
N PRO A 50 -23.51 -6.89 1.66
CA PRO A 50 -24.92 -7.26 1.74
C PRO A 50 -25.06 -8.79 1.72
N GLY A 51 -25.62 -9.35 2.79
CA GLY A 51 -25.91 -10.78 2.94
C GLY A 51 -27.40 -11.06 2.74
N GLY A 52 -27.85 -11.17 1.49
CA GLY A 52 -29.22 -11.60 1.18
C GLY A 52 -29.45 -13.07 1.55
N LYS A 53 -30.67 -13.43 2.00
CA LYS A 53 -31.13 -14.80 2.23
C LYS A 53 -31.86 -15.32 0.98
N ASN A 54 -31.55 -16.53 0.50
CA ASN A 54 -32.41 -17.18 -0.50
C ASN A 54 -33.73 -17.52 0.21
N GLN A 55 -34.84 -17.00 -0.30
CA GLN A 55 -36.17 -17.20 0.29
C GLN A 55 -36.61 -18.68 0.25
N ASP A 56 -36.09 -19.47 -0.71
CA ASP A 56 -36.47 -20.88 -0.88
C ASP A 56 -35.66 -21.88 -0.04
N SER A 57 -34.39 -21.59 0.25
CA SER A 57 -33.49 -22.53 0.95
C SER A 57 -33.15 -22.10 2.38
N GLY A 58 -33.44 -20.85 2.74
CA GLY A 58 -33.08 -20.28 4.03
C GLY A 58 -31.58 -20.00 4.21
N ILE A 59 -30.76 -20.29 3.19
CA ILE A 59 -29.31 -20.11 3.17
C ILE A 59 -28.99 -18.75 2.55
N PRO A 60 -28.05 -17.96 3.10
CA PRO A 60 -27.65 -16.71 2.48
C PRO A 60 -27.13 -16.92 1.05
N ILE A 61 -27.68 -16.17 0.09
CA ILE A 61 -27.36 -16.25 -1.36
C ILE A 61 -25.85 -16.09 -1.60
N PHE A 62 -25.19 -15.35 -0.70
CA PHE A 62 -23.76 -15.09 -0.75
C PHE A 62 -22.91 -16.17 -0.08
N LEU A 63 -23.45 -16.93 0.89
CA LEU A 63 -22.68 -17.96 1.62
C LEU A 63 -22.26 -19.16 0.75
N GLN A 64 -22.87 -19.34 -0.42
CA GLN A 64 -22.58 -20.46 -1.32
C GLN A 64 -22.05 -20.04 -2.70
N GLY A 65 -21.78 -18.75 -2.89
CA GLY A 65 -21.25 -18.22 -4.15
C GLY A 65 -19.72 -18.24 -4.18
N LYS A 66 -19.13 -18.85 -5.22
CA LYS A 66 -17.66 -18.80 -5.47
C LYS A 66 -17.09 -17.38 -5.41
N ILE A 67 -17.90 -16.37 -5.78
CA ILE A 67 -17.52 -14.94 -5.79
C ILE A 67 -17.39 -14.37 -4.37
N PHE A 68 -18.26 -14.76 -3.42
CA PHE A 68 -18.16 -14.31 -2.03
C PHE A 68 -16.93 -14.88 -1.33
N ASN A 69 -16.58 -16.14 -1.60
CA ASN A 69 -15.35 -16.72 -1.08
C ASN A 69 -14.11 -15.97 -1.60
N VAL A 70 -14.10 -15.61 -2.90
CA VAL A 70 -13.04 -14.77 -3.48
C VAL A 70 -13.01 -13.39 -2.82
N PHE A 71 -14.16 -12.78 -2.56
CA PHE A 71 -14.26 -11.49 -1.86
C PHE A 71 -13.62 -11.56 -0.47
N ILE A 72 -14.05 -12.50 0.40
CA ILE A 72 -13.56 -12.61 1.78
C ILE A 72 -12.06 -12.91 1.82
N ILE A 73 -11.57 -13.80 0.95
CA ILE A 73 -10.13 -14.14 0.89
C ILE A 73 -9.32 -12.92 0.44
N ALA A 74 -9.77 -12.22 -0.60
CA ALA A 74 -9.09 -11.02 -1.10
C ALA A 74 -9.10 -9.87 -0.09
N ASP A 75 -10.21 -9.69 0.62
CA ASP A 75 -10.35 -8.68 1.68
C ASP A 75 -9.38 -8.98 2.84
N ALA A 76 -9.35 -10.23 3.33
CA ALA A 76 -8.44 -10.66 4.39
C ALA A 76 -6.97 -10.49 3.99
N ILE A 77 -6.60 -10.90 2.77
CA ILE A 77 -5.24 -10.70 2.24
C ILE A 77 -4.87 -9.21 2.21
N SER A 78 -5.77 -8.37 1.74
CA SER A 78 -5.56 -6.92 1.69
C SER A 78 -5.34 -6.34 3.08
N LEU A 79 -6.15 -6.77 4.05
CA LEU A 79 -6.05 -6.35 5.45
C LEU A 79 -4.71 -6.71 6.08
N PHE A 80 -4.33 -7.99 6.02
CA PHE A 80 -3.09 -8.46 6.65
C PHE A 80 -1.86 -7.81 6.02
N THR A 81 -1.82 -7.71 4.70
CA THR A 81 -0.68 -7.10 3.99
C THR A 81 -0.59 -5.60 4.20
N SER A 82 -1.72 -4.89 4.21
CA SER A 82 -1.75 -3.46 4.55
C SER A 82 -1.34 -3.19 6.00
N ALA A 83 -1.91 -3.92 6.97
CA ALA A 83 -1.55 -3.78 8.38
C ALA A 83 -0.06 -4.06 8.63
N THR A 84 0.49 -5.09 7.98
CA THR A 84 1.93 -5.38 8.01
C THR A 84 2.75 -4.21 7.45
N SER A 85 2.32 -3.62 6.33
CA SER A 85 3.00 -2.44 5.76
C SER A 85 2.95 -1.21 6.68
N VAL A 86 1.83 -0.97 7.37
CA VAL A 86 1.67 0.10 8.37
C VAL A 86 2.68 -0.08 9.50
N ILE A 87 2.77 -1.28 10.08
CA ILE A 87 3.71 -1.58 11.17
C ILE A 87 5.16 -1.33 10.72
N LEU A 88 5.51 -1.75 9.50
CA LEU A 88 6.85 -1.53 8.96
C LEU A 88 7.16 -0.05 8.69
N PHE A 89 6.21 0.71 8.14
CA PHE A 89 6.41 2.14 7.92
C PHE A 89 6.48 2.93 9.23
N ILE A 90 5.63 2.61 10.22
CA ILE A 90 5.73 3.19 11.57
C ILE A 90 7.08 2.86 12.19
N GLY A 91 7.55 1.61 12.09
CA GLY A 91 8.88 1.22 12.57
C GLY A 91 10.03 2.00 11.92
N ILE A 92 9.85 2.45 10.67
CA ILE A 92 10.79 3.33 9.97
C ILE A 92 10.68 4.79 10.48
N LEU A 93 9.47 5.30 10.71
CA LEU A 93 9.22 6.67 11.18
C LEU A 93 9.62 6.89 12.63
N THR A 94 9.33 5.93 13.51
CA THR A 94 9.63 5.99 14.94
C THR A 94 11.13 5.81 15.22
N GLY A 95 11.95 5.54 14.19
CA GLY A 95 13.41 5.41 14.32
C GLY A 95 13.87 4.24 15.18
N SER A 96 12.95 3.36 15.62
CA SER A 96 13.22 2.36 16.63
C SER A 96 12.61 1.00 16.25
N PHE A 97 13.44 0.20 15.58
CA PHE A 97 13.69 -1.17 16.02
C PHE A 97 15.16 -1.21 16.41
N ALA A 98 15.43 -0.92 17.68
CA ALA A 98 16.76 -0.75 18.26
C ALA A 98 17.79 -1.83 17.84
N GLU A 99 19.02 -1.34 17.71
CA GLU A 99 20.32 -2.00 17.93
C GLU A 99 20.98 -2.93 16.90
N ASN A 100 20.33 -3.66 15.97
CA ASN A 100 21.07 -4.82 15.39
C ASN A 100 21.42 -4.91 13.89
N ASP A 101 21.16 -3.94 12.98
CA ASP A 101 21.69 -4.03 11.57
C ASP A 101 21.56 -2.72 10.71
N PHE A 102 21.97 -1.57 11.26
CA PHE A 102 21.31 -0.27 11.01
C PHE A 102 21.64 0.57 9.75
N LEU A 103 22.50 0.19 8.80
CA LEU A 103 22.70 1.02 7.58
C LEU A 103 22.25 0.39 6.26
N LYS A 104 22.17 -0.95 6.20
CA LYS A 104 21.72 -1.66 4.98
C LYS A 104 20.27 -2.14 5.04
N SER A 105 19.74 -2.43 6.23
CA SER A 105 18.42 -3.05 6.38
C SER A 105 17.26 -2.04 6.31
N VAL A 106 17.49 -0.76 6.62
CA VAL A 106 16.46 0.31 6.58
C VAL A 106 15.82 0.47 5.18
N PRO A 107 16.59 0.64 4.09
CA PRO A 107 16.00 0.70 2.74
C PRO A 107 15.30 -0.61 2.35
N LEU A 108 15.77 -1.75 2.86
CA LEU A 108 15.20 -3.07 2.58
C LEU A 108 13.85 -3.27 3.29
N LYS A 109 13.72 -2.80 4.54
CA LYS A 109 12.44 -2.76 5.28
C LYS A 109 11.43 -1.85 4.59
N LEU A 110 11.86 -0.69 4.10
CA LEU A 110 11.01 0.22 3.32
C LEU A 110 10.51 -0.45 2.04
N LEU A 111 11.40 -1.13 1.32
CA LEU A 111 11.06 -1.88 0.13
C LEU A 111 10.03 -2.98 0.44
N PHE A 112 10.26 -3.77 1.49
CA PHE A 112 9.36 -4.85 1.88
C PHE A 112 7.97 -4.32 2.27
N ALA A 113 7.90 -3.21 3.01
CA ALA A 113 6.65 -2.53 3.35
C ALA A 113 5.89 -2.09 2.10
N LEU A 114 6.61 -1.55 1.12
CA LEU A 114 6.04 -1.04 -0.12
C LEU A 114 5.53 -2.18 -1.03
N VAL A 115 6.22 -3.32 -1.08
CA VAL A 115 5.76 -4.54 -1.77
C VAL A 115 4.49 -5.09 -1.13
N MET A 116 4.43 -5.15 0.19
CA MET A 116 3.22 -5.55 0.91
C MET A 116 2.03 -4.63 0.62
N LEU A 117 2.28 -3.31 0.57
CA LEU A 117 1.27 -2.33 0.21
C LEU A 117 0.79 -2.50 -1.24
N PHE A 118 1.69 -2.80 -2.18
CA PHE A 118 1.31 -3.09 -3.57
C PHE A 118 0.38 -4.30 -3.64
N PHE A 119 0.73 -5.39 -2.96
CA PHE A 119 -0.11 -6.59 -2.91
C PHE A 119 -1.48 -6.31 -2.27
N SER A 120 -1.52 -5.49 -1.22
CA SER A 120 -2.76 -5.01 -0.62
C SER A 120 -3.65 -4.27 -1.61
N VAL A 121 -3.11 -3.31 -2.37
CA VAL A 121 -3.88 -2.56 -3.38
C VAL A 121 -4.42 -3.49 -4.47
N VAL A 122 -3.62 -4.43 -4.95
CA VAL A 122 -4.07 -5.43 -5.94
C VAL A 122 -5.22 -6.26 -5.37
N SER A 123 -5.06 -6.77 -4.15
CA SER A 123 -6.10 -7.57 -3.48
C SER A 123 -7.38 -6.77 -3.21
N MET A 124 -7.25 -5.50 -2.81
CA MET A 124 -8.37 -4.56 -2.66
C MET A 124 -9.15 -4.40 -3.97
N MET A 125 -8.46 -4.26 -5.11
CA MET A 125 -9.13 -4.15 -6.42
C MET A 125 -9.87 -5.44 -6.79
N VAL A 126 -9.32 -6.61 -6.44
CA VAL A 126 -10.01 -7.90 -6.62
C VAL A 126 -11.26 -8.00 -5.74
N ALA A 127 -11.16 -7.61 -4.47
CA ALA A 127 -12.30 -7.56 -3.55
C ALA A 127 -13.39 -6.59 -4.06
N PHE A 128 -13.01 -5.43 -4.58
CA PHE A 128 -13.93 -4.47 -5.20
C PHE A 128 -14.63 -5.04 -6.44
N CYS A 129 -13.91 -5.74 -7.32
CA CYS A 129 -14.53 -6.40 -8.47
C CYS A 129 -15.49 -7.50 -8.05
N ALA A 130 -15.13 -8.30 -7.03
CA ALA A 130 -15.98 -9.35 -6.49
C ALA A 130 -17.27 -8.77 -5.84
N SER A 131 -17.15 -7.68 -5.08
CA SER A 131 -18.30 -7.01 -4.45
C SER A 131 -19.24 -6.37 -5.48
N LEU A 132 -18.70 -5.75 -6.54
CA LEU A 132 -19.51 -5.24 -7.65
C LEU A 132 -20.21 -6.36 -8.43
N ALA A 133 -19.52 -7.46 -8.72
CA ALA A 133 -20.11 -8.61 -9.38
C ALA A 133 -21.24 -9.24 -8.55
N MET A 134 -21.09 -9.22 -7.21
CA MET A 134 -22.11 -9.64 -6.26
C MET A 134 -23.32 -8.69 -6.24
N LEU A 135 -23.10 -7.38 -6.31
CA LEU A 135 -24.14 -6.35 -6.24
C LEU A 135 -24.93 -6.22 -7.56
N LEU A 136 -24.25 -6.27 -8.71
CA LEU A 136 -24.80 -5.91 -10.02
C LEU A 136 -25.21 -7.13 -10.87
N LYS A 137 -25.68 -8.22 -10.24
CA LYS A 137 -26.12 -9.45 -10.94
C LYS A 137 -27.02 -9.11 -12.16
N GLY A 138 -26.45 -9.15 -13.37
CA GLY A 138 -27.15 -8.92 -14.64
C GLY A 138 -26.72 -7.70 -15.47
N HIS A 139 -25.96 -6.74 -14.94
CA HIS A 139 -25.56 -5.52 -15.69
C HIS A 139 -24.08 -5.54 -16.13
N GLN A 140 -23.78 -6.30 -17.19
CA GLN A 140 -22.42 -6.53 -17.70
C GLN A 140 -21.66 -5.22 -18.07
N GLY A 141 -22.38 -4.19 -18.55
CA GLY A 141 -21.76 -2.91 -18.94
C GLY A 141 -21.10 -2.15 -17.77
N VAL A 142 -21.70 -2.21 -16.57
CA VAL A 142 -21.17 -1.53 -15.37
C VAL A 142 -19.96 -2.27 -14.80
N ILE A 143 -19.93 -3.60 -14.95
CA ILE A 143 -18.80 -4.42 -14.53
C ILE A 143 -17.56 -4.13 -15.40
N VAL A 144 -17.75 -3.97 -16.71
CA VAL A 144 -16.66 -3.64 -17.65
C VAL A 144 -16.10 -2.24 -17.39
N THR A 145 -16.95 -1.24 -17.16
CA THR A 145 -16.49 0.12 -16.82
C THR A 145 -15.78 0.15 -15.48
N ALA A 146 -16.27 -0.58 -14.47
CA ALA A 146 -15.62 -0.68 -13.17
C ALA A 146 -14.25 -1.36 -13.24
N MET A 147 -14.08 -2.43 -14.05
CA MET A 147 -12.76 -3.05 -14.27
C MET A 147 -11.78 -2.07 -14.91
N SER A 148 -12.25 -1.28 -15.87
CA SER A 148 -11.43 -0.24 -16.52
C SER A 148 -10.95 0.78 -15.48
N PHE A 149 -11.83 1.26 -14.60
CA PHE A 149 -11.47 2.16 -13.51
C PHE A 149 -10.53 1.52 -12.47
N ALA A 150 -10.75 0.26 -12.10
CA ALA A 150 -9.93 -0.46 -11.12
C ALA A 150 -8.49 -0.69 -11.59
N SER A 151 -8.25 -0.66 -12.89
CA SER A 151 -6.90 -0.80 -13.46
C SER A 151 -6.06 0.48 -13.37
N ILE A 152 -6.70 1.66 -13.28
CA ILE A 152 -6.03 2.97 -13.26
C ILE A 152 -5.05 3.10 -12.08
N PRO A 153 -5.45 2.80 -10.82
CA PRO A 153 -4.55 2.87 -9.67
C PRO A 153 -3.33 1.94 -9.84
N VAL A 154 -3.54 0.72 -10.35
CA VAL A 154 -2.47 -0.27 -10.53
C VAL A 154 -1.46 0.22 -11.56
N ILE A 155 -1.93 0.73 -12.71
CA ILE A 155 -1.07 1.26 -13.79
C ILE A 155 -0.26 2.46 -13.31
N ILE A 156 -0.81 3.31 -12.45
CA ILE A 156 -0.10 4.46 -11.87
C ILE A 156 0.91 4.00 -10.80
N LEU A 157 0.55 3.00 -10.00
CA LEU A 157 1.38 2.52 -8.89
C LEU A 157 2.63 1.78 -9.40
N VAL A 158 2.52 0.96 -10.46
CA VAL A 158 3.63 0.16 -11.01
C VAL A 158 4.89 0.99 -11.36
N PRO A 159 4.84 2.06 -12.18
CA PRO A 159 6.03 2.84 -12.53
C PRO A 159 6.57 3.60 -11.31
N LEU A 160 5.70 4.03 -10.40
CA LEU A 160 6.11 4.69 -9.16
C LEU A 160 6.92 3.74 -8.26
N GLN A 161 6.42 2.51 -8.10
CA GLN A 161 7.06 1.42 -7.36
C GLN A 161 8.40 1.01 -7.97
N LEU A 162 8.46 0.87 -9.30
CA LEU A 162 9.69 0.53 -10.02
C LEU A 162 10.75 1.63 -9.91
N ARG A 163 10.37 2.90 -9.99
CA ARG A 163 11.30 4.03 -9.86
C ARG A 163 11.95 4.04 -8.47
N LEU A 164 11.15 3.79 -7.43
CA LEU A 164 11.63 3.65 -6.05
C LEU A 164 12.51 2.43 -5.86
N PHE A 165 12.13 1.29 -6.45
CA PHE A 165 12.93 0.07 -6.41
C PHE A 165 14.33 0.31 -6.99
N ILE A 166 14.39 0.91 -8.17
CA ILE A 166 15.65 1.22 -8.87
C ILE A 166 16.48 2.21 -8.07
N GLU A 167 15.88 3.25 -7.49
CA GLU A 167 16.59 4.25 -6.68
C GLU A 167 17.20 3.64 -5.42
N ILE A 168 16.46 2.77 -4.73
CA ILE A 168 16.93 2.05 -3.53
C ILE A 168 18.03 1.05 -3.89
N PHE A 169 17.84 0.26 -4.95
CA PHE A 169 18.81 -0.72 -5.40
C PHE A 169 20.11 -0.06 -5.86
N LYS A 170 20.01 1.02 -6.65
CA LYS A 170 21.16 1.80 -7.11
C LYS A 170 21.91 2.42 -5.93
N SER A 171 21.22 2.97 -4.93
CA SER A 171 21.86 3.51 -3.72
C SER A 171 22.61 2.42 -2.94
N THR A 172 22.08 1.20 -2.90
CA THR A 172 22.67 0.06 -2.17
C THR A 172 23.85 -0.57 -2.91
N VAL A 173 23.78 -0.68 -4.24
CA VAL A 173 24.82 -1.29 -5.09
C VAL A 173 25.96 -0.31 -5.40
N LEU A 174 25.66 0.98 -5.60
CA LEU A 174 26.65 2.01 -5.95
C LEU A 174 27.40 2.56 -4.73
N SER A 175 26.99 2.22 -3.51
CA SER A 175 27.66 2.60 -2.26
C SER A 175 28.70 1.57 -1.80
N LYS A 176 29.07 0.59 -2.64
CA LYS A 176 30.10 -0.41 -2.37
C LYS A 176 31.17 -0.34 -3.45
#